data_AF-A0AAU4E0J4-F1
#
_entry.id   AF-A0AAU4E0J4-F1
#
_cell.length_a   1.000
_cell.length_b   1.000
_cell.length_c   1.000
_cell.angle_alpha   90.00
_cell.angle_beta   90.00
_cell.angle_gamma   90.00
#
_symmetry.space_group_name_H-M   'P 1'
#
loop_
_entity.id
_entity.type
_entity.pdbx_description
1 polymer ?
#
loop_
_entity_poly.entity_id
_entity_poly.type
_entity_poly.pdbx_seq_one_letter_code
_entity_poly.pdbx_strand_id
1 'polypeptide(L)'
;MSTDTFTPQDAKHQPLTDADKLAQDAATAAKVRRLSNHPDVVALRVEKVRTQIDTVIWLGIFLGLAFTMVNVQSFAAAGAATWSLGWLAGWLLDPMVSLVLVAVLRAEQVTARYQVETGAWAHRTKWFAFLATYVMNTWKSWTHLDVAGVVLHSVPPVLVFLAAETAPVLRDKLTEAVMAAAGTAFTGQPATDAPAAVPAAAAEDSAGETPVPVTRPRRRPARKPAAKPARKLRGDYLADARTAWTPGIEITPAWVRSVCPEISRGTSKNVADDLIAETTRPAIAPVPADQPVTVDEEEAA
;
A
#
# COMPACT_ATOMS: atom_id res chain seq x y z
N MET A 1 41.36 67.42 11.31
CA MET A 1 41.10 65.99 11.07
C MET A 1 40.13 65.53 12.14
N SER A 2 38.84 65.54 11.85
CA SER A 2 37.80 65.06 12.76
C SER A 2 37.38 63.68 12.28
N THR A 3 37.60 62.69 13.12
CA THR A 3 37.20 61.29 12.92
C THR A 3 35.71 61.17 13.23
N ASP A 4 34.91 60.88 12.19
CA ASP A 4 33.52 60.43 12.34
C ASP A 4 33.51 59.00 12.90
N THR A 5 33.03 58.85 14.13
CA THR A 5 32.75 57.56 14.76
C THR A 5 31.39 57.04 14.30
N PHE A 6 31.40 56.11 13.34
CA PHE A 6 30.22 55.33 12.95
C PHE A 6 29.80 54.44 14.12
N THR A 7 28.67 54.77 14.75
CA THR A 7 28.10 53.95 15.82
C THR A 7 27.19 52.89 15.17
N PRO A 8 27.47 51.58 15.28
CA PRO A 8 26.61 50.56 14.71
C PRO A 8 25.25 50.60 15.42
N GLN A 9 24.21 50.87 14.65
CA GLN A 9 22.85 50.94 15.14
C GLN A 9 22.38 49.50 15.40
N ASP A 10 22.48 49.07 16.66
CA ASP A 10 21.95 47.79 17.12
C ASP A 10 20.47 47.68 16.74
N ALA A 11 20.16 46.73 15.87
CA ALA A 11 18.79 46.42 15.48
C ALA A 11 18.01 45.98 16.72
N LYS A 12 17.13 46.85 17.21
CA LYS A 12 16.24 46.55 18.35
C LYS A 12 15.38 45.33 18.00
N HIS A 13 15.65 44.19 18.62
CA HIS A 13 14.76 43.03 18.60
C HIS A 13 13.44 43.41 19.31
N GLN A 14 12.43 43.84 18.54
CA GLN A 14 11.07 43.93 19.05
C GLN A 14 10.51 42.50 19.21
N PRO A 15 9.92 42.16 20.37
CA PRO A 15 9.31 40.85 20.56
C PRO A 15 8.10 40.72 19.64
N LEU A 16 8.01 39.59 18.91
CA LEU A 16 6.88 39.31 18.01
C LEU A 16 5.56 39.34 18.79
N THR A 17 4.55 39.96 18.19
CA THR A 17 3.19 39.90 18.73
C THR A 17 2.66 38.48 18.65
N ASP A 18 1.65 38.14 19.45
CA ASP A 18 1.09 36.78 19.45
C ASP A 18 0.48 36.40 18.08
N ALA A 19 -0.04 37.39 17.34
CA ALA A 19 -0.50 37.21 15.97
C ALA A 19 0.64 36.85 15.01
N ASP A 20 1.80 37.48 15.15
CA ASP A 20 2.97 37.17 14.31
C ASP A 20 3.53 35.77 14.63
N LYS A 21 3.50 35.36 15.90
CA LYS A 21 3.87 33.99 16.32
C LYS A 21 2.94 32.96 15.68
N LEU A 22 1.63 33.19 15.73
CA LEU A 22 0.63 32.32 15.09
C LEU A 22 0.84 32.23 13.57
N ALA A 23 1.13 33.34 12.90
CA ALA A 23 1.44 33.35 11.47
C ALA A 23 2.74 32.58 11.14
N GLN A 24 3.76 32.71 11.99
CA GLN A 24 5.02 32.00 11.86
C GLN A 24 4.87 30.50 12.11
N ASP A 25 4.04 30.10 13.08
CA ASP A 25 3.69 28.71 13.35
C ASP A 25 2.90 28.10 12.19
N ALA A 26 1.95 28.84 11.62
CA ALA A 26 1.20 28.42 10.44
C ALA A 26 2.11 28.24 9.21
N ALA A 27 3.05 29.17 8.98
CA ALA A 27 4.03 29.07 7.90
C ALA A 27 4.98 27.87 8.11
N THR A 28 5.38 27.62 9.36
CA THR A 28 6.21 26.47 9.74
C THR A 28 5.45 25.17 9.50
N ALA A 29 4.18 25.08 9.93
CA ALA A 29 3.33 23.93 9.68
C ALA A 29 3.10 23.69 8.18
N ALA A 30 2.90 24.75 7.38
CA ALA A 30 2.80 24.65 5.92
C ALA A 30 4.11 24.12 5.30
N LYS A 31 5.27 24.58 5.78
CA LYS A 31 6.58 24.09 5.35
C LYS A 31 6.78 22.62 5.72
N VAL A 32 6.37 22.20 6.92
CA VAL A 32 6.40 20.80 7.38
C VAL A 32 5.47 19.93 6.53
N ARG A 33 4.25 20.39 6.21
CA ARG A 33 3.33 19.66 5.32
C ARG A 33 3.91 19.51 3.92
N ARG A 34 4.50 20.58 3.36
CA ARG A 34 5.16 20.55 2.04
C ARG A 34 6.33 19.56 2.00
N LEU A 35 7.16 19.54 3.04
CA LEU A 35 8.28 18.59 3.16
C LEU A 35 7.81 17.16 3.41
N SER A 36 6.74 16.98 4.20
CA SER A 36 6.15 15.66 4.49
C SER A 36 5.46 15.05 3.27
N ASN A 37 4.86 15.88 2.43
CA ASN A 37 4.22 15.48 1.17
C ASN A 37 5.21 15.40 0.00
N HIS A 38 6.51 15.61 0.24
CA HIS A 38 7.52 15.46 -0.81
C HIS A 38 7.53 13.99 -1.29
N PRO A 39 7.53 13.72 -2.61
CA PRO A 39 7.41 12.37 -3.15
C PRO A 39 8.46 11.41 -2.59
N ASP A 40 9.70 11.87 -2.40
CA ASP A 40 10.80 11.07 -1.84
C ASP A 40 10.58 10.71 -0.36
N VAL A 41 9.96 11.59 0.43
CA VAL A 41 9.68 11.34 1.87
C VAL A 41 8.56 10.31 2.00
N VAL A 42 7.56 10.41 1.13
CA VAL A 42 6.47 9.43 1.05
C VAL A 42 7.03 8.08 0.61
N ALA A 43 7.85 8.03 -0.45
CA ALA A 43 8.52 6.82 -0.92
C ALA A 43 9.37 6.16 0.18
N LEU A 44 10.16 6.94 0.92
CA LEU A 44 10.96 6.44 2.05
C LEU A 44 10.06 5.89 3.17
N ARG A 45 8.94 6.54 3.46
CA ARG A 45 7.98 6.05 4.47
C ARG A 45 7.36 4.73 4.02
N VAL A 46 7.00 4.58 2.74
CA VAL A 46 6.52 3.32 2.16
C VAL A 46 7.54 2.22 2.35
N GLU A 47 8.80 2.49 2.00
CA GLU A 47 9.87 1.52 2.11
C GLU A 47 10.13 1.12 3.56
N LYS A 48 10.10 2.08 4.50
CA LYS A 48 10.25 1.79 5.94
C LYS A 48 9.12 0.91 6.47
N VAL A 49 7.86 1.21 6.15
CA VAL A 49 6.71 0.40 6.56
C VAL A 49 6.82 -1.02 5.99
N ARG A 50 7.19 -1.13 4.71
CA ARG A 50 7.41 -2.44 4.07
C ARG A 50 8.51 -3.24 4.76
N THR A 51 9.66 -2.62 5.01
CA THR A 51 10.80 -3.28 5.67
C THR A 51 10.46 -3.67 7.11
N GLN A 52 9.75 -2.82 7.85
CA GLN A 52 9.31 -3.12 9.20
C GLN A 52 8.37 -4.33 9.23
N ILE A 53 7.37 -4.37 8.34
CA ILE A 53 6.41 -5.49 8.28
C ILE A 53 7.12 -6.77 7.85
N ASP A 54 8.00 -6.71 6.85
CA ASP A 54 8.82 -7.85 6.42
C ASP A 54 9.66 -8.40 7.59
N THR A 55 10.28 -7.50 8.36
CA THR A 55 11.06 -7.87 9.56
C THR A 55 10.20 -8.57 10.60
N VAL A 56 9.00 -8.06 10.90
CA VAL A 56 8.09 -8.66 11.89
C VAL A 56 7.59 -10.03 11.43
N ILE A 57 7.26 -10.18 10.15
CA ILE A 57 6.86 -11.46 9.56
C ILE A 57 8.00 -12.48 9.67
N TRP A 58 9.21 -12.11 9.26
CA TRP A 58 10.38 -12.98 9.34
C TRP A 58 10.74 -13.34 10.78
N LEU A 59 10.60 -12.40 11.70
CA LEU A 59 10.80 -12.64 13.13
C LEU A 59 9.76 -13.65 13.65
N GLY A 60 8.50 -13.50 13.28
CA GLY A 60 7.43 -14.45 13.64
C GLY A 60 7.66 -15.86 13.08
N ILE A 61 8.07 -15.95 11.81
CA ILE A 61 8.46 -17.22 11.18
C ILE A 61 9.64 -17.84 11.92
N PHE A 62 10.69 -17.06 12.19
CA PHE A 62 11.87 -17.53 12.91
C PHE A 62 11.53 -18.05 14.32
N LEU A 63 10.72 -17.31 15.08
CA LEU A 63 10.27 -17.72 16.41
C LEU A 63 9.42 -19.00 16.35
N GLY A 64 8.50 -19.09 15.39
CA GLY A 64 7.70 -20.30 15.19
C GLY A 64 8.56 -21.52 14.84
N LEU A 65 9.54 -21.34 13.95
CA LEU A 65 10.50 -22.38 13.58
C LEU A 65 11.43 -22.78 14.73
N ALA A 66 11.89 -21.83 15.54
CA ALA A 66 12.69 -22.13 16.71
C ALA A 66 11.89 -22.96 17.73
N PHE A 67 10.61 -22.63 17.93
CA PHE A 67 9.73 -23.42 18.78
C PHE A 67 9.54 -24.84 18.26
N THR A 68 9.22 -25.01 16.97
CA THR A 68 9.05 -26.34 16.38
C THR A 68 10.33 -27.14 16.42
N MET A 69 11.48 -26.49 16.19
CA MET A 69 12.80 -27.08 16.26
C MET A 69 13.12 -27.62 17.67
N VAL A 70 12.83 -26.88 18.73
CA VAL A 70 13.06 -27.35 20.12
C VAL A 70 12.17 -28.54 20.47
N ASN A 71 10.90 -28.51 20.05
CA ASN A 71 9.96 -29.59 20.29
C ASN A 71 10.37 -30.87 19.53
N VAL A 72 10.65 -30.74 18.23
CA VAL A 72 11.12 -31.86 17.40
C VAL A 72 12.47 -32.37 17.88
N GLN A 73 13.39 -31.51 18.33
CA GLN A 73 14.66 -31.97 18.89
C GLN A 73 14.44 -32.85 20.12
N SER A 74 13.55 -32.45 21.03
CA SER A 74 13.26 -33.22 22.24
C SER A 74 12.68 -34.59 21.90
N PHE A 75 11.86 -34.66 20.84
CA PHE A 75 11.28 -35.90 20.32
C PHE A 75 12.32 -36.77 19.58
N ALA A 76 13.03 -36.20 18.62
CA ALA A 76 13.94 -36.90 17.71
C ALA A 76 15.23 -37.36 18.41
N ALA A 77 15.72 -36.60 19.40
CA ALA A 77 16.87 -37.01 20.18
C ALA A 77 16.55 -38.22 21.06
N ALA A 78 15.29 -38.41 21.49
CA ALA A 78 14.82 -39.60 22.22
C ALA A 78 15.73 -40.05 23.39
N GLY A 79 16.31 -39.10 24.12
CA GLY A 79 17.24 -39.38 25.23
C GLY A 79 18.70 -39.61 24.82
N ALA A 80 19.08 -39.34 23.57
CA ALA A 80 20.45 -39.40 23.10
C ALA A 80 21.37 -38.50 23.92
N ALA A 81 22.61 -38.96 24.15
CA ALA A 81 23.60 -38.20 24.89
C ALA A 81 23.84 -36.83 24.24
N THR A 82 24.01 -35.79 25.05
CA THR A 82 24.39 -34.46 24.58
C THR A 82 25.66 -34.56 23.72
N TRP A 83 25.67 -33.88 22.56
CA TRP A 83 26.75 -33.93 21.57
C TRP A 83 26.90 -35.23 20.78
N SER A 84 26.02 -36.21 20.96
CA SER A 84 25.95 -37.36 20.05
C SER A 84 25.39 -36.97 18.68
N LEU A 85 25.64 -37.81 17.68
CA LEU A 85 25.07 -37.62 16.34
C LEU A 85 23.53 -37.58 16.35
N GLY A 86 22.88 -38.37 17.19
CA GLY A 86 21.42 -38.35 17.34
C GLY A 86 20.90 -37.04 17.94
N TRP A 87 21.61 -36.50 18.95
CA TRP A 87 21.28 -35.20 19.54
C TRP A 87 21.43 -34.06 18.54
N LEU A 88 22.50 -34.06 17.74
CA LEU A 88 22.73 -33.08 16.67
C LEU A 88 21.71 -33.23 15.52
N ALA A 89 21.41 -34.47 15.10
CA ALA A 89 20.43 -34.73 14.06
C ALA A 89 19.03 -34.22 14.44
N GLY A 90 18.64 -34.36 15.70
CA GLY A 90 17.36 -33.82 16.20
C GLY A 90 17.22 -32.31 16.01
N TRP A 91 18.32 -31.55 16.14
CA TRP A 91 18.32 -30.11 15.89
C TRP A 91 18.17 -29.74 14.41
N LEU A 92 18.60 -30.61 13.48
CA LEU A 92 18.61 -30.31 12.04
C LEU A 92 17.33 -30.78 11.32
N LEU A 93 16.63 -31.76 11.87
CA LEU A 93 15.49 -32.42 11.21
C LEU A 93 14.39 -31.41 10.86
N ASP A 94 13.91 -30.65 11.84
CA ASP A 94 12.81 -29.70 11.64
C ASP A 94 13.18 -28.49 10.78
N PRO A 95 14.34 -27.82 11.00
CA PRO A 95 14.79 -26.75 10.10
C PRO A 95 14.94 -27.20 8.65
N MET A 96 15.41 -28.43 8.40
CA MET A 96 15.55 -28.95 7.04
C MET A 96 14.19 -29.01 6.31
N VAL A 97 13.20 -29.65 6.92
CA VAL A 97 11.85 -29.79 6.34
C VAL A 97 11.21 -28.41 6.16
N SER A 98 11.33 -27.55 7.16
CA SER A 98 10.77 -26.20 7.15
C SER A 98 11.41 -25.30 6.10
N LEU A 99 12.72 -25.35 5.91
CA LEU A 99 13.42 -24.59 4.87
C LEU A 99 13.01 -25.05 3.47
N VAL A 100 12.85 -26.37 3.26
CA VAL A 100 12.33 -26.90 2.00
C VAL A 100 10.90 -26.39 1.75
N LEU A 101 10.04 -26.42 2.76
CA LEU A 101 8.68 -25.87 2.67
C LEU A 101 8.69 -24.38 2.30
N VAL A 102 9.47 -23.56 3.01
CA VAL A 102 9.62 -22.12 2.73
C VAL A 102 10.19 -21.89 1.33
N ALA A 103 11.14 -22.72 0.88
CA ALA A 103 11.71 -22.62 -0.46
C ALA A 103 10.69 -22.97 -1.55
N VAL A 104 9.89 -24.02 -1.37
CA VAL A 104 8.81 -24.40 -2.30
C VAL A 104 7.76 -23.29 -2.37
N LEU A 105 7.30 -22.79 -1.21
CA LEU A 105 6.39 -21.65 -1.13
C LEU A 105 6.95 -20.44 -1.87
N ARG A 106 8.22 -20.11 -1.64
CA ARG A 106 8.88 -18.99 -2.31
C ARG A 106 9.01 -19.22 -3.82
N ALA A 107 9.31 -20.45 -4.25
CA ALA A 107 9.44 -20.80 -5.66
C ALA A 107 8.10 -20.66 -6.40
N GLU A 108 7.00 -21.12 -5.82
CA GLU A 108 5.66 -20.94 -6.40
C GLU A 108 5.32 -19.46 -6.57
N GLN A 109 5.63 -18.65 -5.56
CA GLN A 109 5.32 -17.22 -5.58
C GLN A 109 6.19 -16.45 -6.60
N VAL A 110 7.45 -16.85 -6.78
CA VAL A 110 8.30 -16.31 -7.85
C VAL A 110 7.76 -16.71 -9.22
N THR A 111 7.40 -17.97 -9.38
CA THR A 111 6.91 -18.55 -10.64
C THR A 111 5.55 -17.97 -11.05
N ALA A 112 4.66 -17.72 -10.08
CA ALA A 112 3.37 -17.07 -10.28
C ALA A 112 3.48 -15.66 -10.88
N ARG A 113 4.55 -14.91 -10.57
CA ARG A 113 4.82 -13.60 -11.20
C ARG A 113 5.11 -13.71 -12.69
N TYR A 114 5.60 -14.86 -13.13
CA TYR A 114 5.87 -15.15 -14.54
C TYR A 114 4.70 -15.88 -15.22
N GLN A 115 3.53 -15.99 -14.57
CA GLN A 115 2.33 -16.67 -15.08
C GLN A 115 2.56 -18.14 -15.48
N VAL A 116 3.54 -18.78 -14.84
CA VAL A 116 3.78 -20.21 -15.03
C VAL A 116 3.03 -20.94 -13.92
N GLU A 117 2.12 -21.84 -14.30
CA GLU A 117 1.37 -22.65 -13.34
C GLU A 117 2.31 -23.64 -12.66
N THR A 118 2.31 -23.62 -11.32
CA THR A 118 2.96 -24.66 -10.55
C THR A 118 2.03 -25.87 -10.47
N GLY A 119 2.44 -26.98 -11.08
CA GLY A 119 1.63 -28.19 -11.14
C GLY A 119 1.30 -28.78 -9.77
N ALA A 120 0.38 -29.75 -9.73
CA ALA A 120 -0.12 -30.39 -8.50
C ALA A 120 0.96 -30.99 -7.58
N TRP A 121 2.17 -31.24 -8.10
CA TRP A 121 3.30 -31.74 -7.32
C TRP A 121 3.78 -30.75 -6.27
N ALA A 122 3.76 -29.45 -6.56
CA ALA A 122 4.17 -28.43 -5.60
C ALA A 122 3.20 -28.38 -4.41
N HIS A 123 1.89 -28.42 -4.70
CA HIS A 123 0.84 -28.53 -3.68
C HIS A 123 1.00 -29.78 -2.80
N ARG A 124 1.28 -30.94 -3.40
CA ARG A 124 1.52 -32.20 -2.66
C ARG A 124 2.75 -32.11 -1.75
N THR A 125 3.86 -31.57 -2.24
CA THR A 125 5.08 -31.37 -1.44
C THR A 125 4.82 -30.45 -0.25
N LYS A 126 4.07 -29.36 -0.44
CA LYS A 126 3.71 -28.43 0.64
C LYS A 126 2.91 -29.12 1.73
N TRP A 127 1.83 -29.81 1.36
CA TRP A 127 1.00 -30.53 2.33
C TRP A 127 1.75 -31.64 3.03
N PHE A 128 2.60 -32.38 2.31
CA PHE A 128 3.43 -33.41 2.92
C PHE A 128 4.38 -32.83 3.96
N ALA A 129 5.13 -31.77 3.61
CA ALA A 129 6.06 -31.12 4.53
C ALA A 129 5.34 -30.54 5.74
N PHE A 130 4.22 -29.84 5.52
CA PHE A 130 3.39 -29.30 6.59
C PHE A 130 2.86 -30.40 7.52
N LEU A 131 2.29 -31.48 6.96
CA LEU A 131 1.74 -32.58 7.74
C LEU A 131 2.83 -33.29 8.54
N ALA A 132 4.01 -33.48 7.95
CA ALA A 132 5.16 -34.04 8.66
C ALA A 132 5.54 -33.17 9.88
N THR A 133 5.70 -31.85 9.70
CA THR A 133 6.00 -30.93 10.80
C THR A 133 4.89 -30.91 11.87
N TYR A 134 3.63 -30.90 11.44
CA TYR A 134 2.47 -30.95 12.35
C TYR A 134 2.45 -32.21 13.19
N VAL A 135 2.62 -33.38 12.55
CA VAL A 135 2.62 -34.68 13.24
C VAL A 135 3.77 -34.73 14.23
N MET A 136 5.00 -34.39 13.82
CA MET A 136 6.15 -34.39 14.72
C MET A 136 5.95 -33.46 15.93
N ASN A 137 5.29 -32.33 15.74
CA ASN A 137 5.04 -31.40 16.85
C ASN A 137 3.94 -31.86 17.81
N THR A 138 2.93 -32.57 17.31
CA THR A 138 1.75 -32.94 18.11
C THR A 138 1.78 -34.39 18.57
N TRP A 139 2.71 -35.22 18.08
CA TRP A 139 2.74 -36.66 18.29
C TRP A 139 2.65 -37.06 19.76
N LYS A 140 3.49 -36.46 20.62
CA LYS A 140 3.50 -36.77 22.05
C LYS A 140 2.15 -36.46 22.70
N SER A 141 1.56 -35.32 22.38
CA SER A 141 0.23 -34.92 22.88
C SER A 141 -0.85 -35.91 22.45
N TRP A 142 -0.78 -36.42 21.21
CA TRP A 142 -1.68 -37.47 20.73
C TRP A 142 -1.52 -38.79 21.49
N THR A 143 -0.29 -39.22 21.76
CA THR A 143 -0.05 -40.46 22.51
C THR A 143 -0.57 -40.41 23.95
N HIS A 144 -0.72 -39.22 24.52
CA HIS A 144 -1.27 -39.00 25.86
C HIS A 144 -2.73 -38.51 25.85
N LEU A 145 -3.35 -38.37 24.68
CA LEU A 145 -4.69 -37.79 24.49
C LEU A 145 -4.84 -36.38 25.13
N ASP A 146 -3.74 -35.61 25.17
CA ASP A 146 -3.72 -34.25 25.69
C ASP A 146 -4.16 -33.25 24.62
N VAL A 147 -5.45 -32.92 24.62
CA VAL A 147 -6.05 -31.96 23.67
C VAL A 147 -5.41 -30.58 23.79
N ALA A 148 -5.10 -30.11 25.00
CA ALA A 148 -4.47 -28.82 25.21
C ALA A 148 -3.05 -28.82 24.63
N GLY A 149 -2.30 -29.91 24.85
CA GLY A 149 -0.99 -30.14 24.25
C GLY A 149 -1.02 -30.21 22.73
N VAL A 150 -2.05 -30.80 22.11
CA VAL A 150 -2.20 -30.82 20.65
C VAL A 150 -2.40 -29.40 20.13
N VAL A 151 -3.30 -28.63 20.75
CA VAL A 151 -3.54 -27.24 20.36
C VAL A 151 -2.25 -26.42 20.51
N LEU A 152 -1.61 -26.47 21.68
CA LEU A 152 -0.42 -25.67 21.98
C LEU A 152 0.73 -25.91 20.98
N HIS A 153 0.98 -27.17 20.61
CA HIS A 153 2.08 -27.52 19.71
C HIS A 153 1.70 -27.47 18.22
N SER A 154 0.40 -27.37 17.90
CA SER A 154 -0.07 -27.19 16.51
C SER A 154 -0.05 -25.73 16.04
N VAL A 155 -0.20 -24.78 16.96
CA VAL A 155 -0.28 -23.34 16.62
C VAL A 155 0.98 -22.87 15.89
N PRO A 156 2.22 -23.17 16.33
CA PRO A 156 3.41 -22.65 15.67
C PRO A 156 3.61 -23.18 14.23
N PRO A 157 3.50 -24.50 13.93
CA PRO A 157 3.53 -25.00 12.56
C PRO A 157 2.49 -24.36 11.63
N VAL A 158 1.25 -24.22 12.12
CA VAL A 158 0.15 -23.62 11.35
C VAL A 158 0.45 -22.15 11.07
N LEU A 159 0.88 -21.40 12.08
CA LEU A 159 1.19 -19.99 11.94
C LEU A 159 2.35 -19.76 10.95
N VAL A 160 3.41 -20.57 11.01
CA VAL A 160 4.54 -20.49 10.07
C VAL A 160 4.10 -20.78 8.64
N PHE A 161 3.31 -21.84 8.43
CA PHE A 161 2.79 -22.18 7.11
C PHE A 161 1.93 -21.06 6.54
N LEU A 162 0.97 -20.55 7.32
CA LEU A 162 0.09 -19.45 6.91
C LEU A 162 0.87 -18.16 6.68
N ALA A 163 1.83 -17.82 7.54
CA ALA A 163 2.67 -16.65 7.38
C ALA A 163 3.50 -16.73 6.10
N ALA A 164 4.11 -17.89 5.82
CA ALA A 164 4.92 -18.08 4.62
C ALA A 164 4.09 -18.02 3.32
N GLU A 165 2.85 -18.51 3.33
CA GLU A 165 1.93 -18.42 2.19
C GLU A 165 1.36 -16.99 2.02
N THR A 166 1.05 -16.31 3.13
CA THR A 166 0.37 -15.00 3.10
C THR A 166 1.31 -13.82 2.96
N ALA A 167 2.57 -13.92 3.44
CA ALA A 167 3.52 -12.82 3.48
C ALA A 167 3.72 -12.10 2.12
N PRO A 168 3.84 -12.81 0.98
CA PRO A 168 3.98 -12.16 -0.32
C PRO A 168 2.73 -11.36 -0.71
N VAL A 169 1.54 -11.93 -0.50
CA VAL A 169 0.25 -11.29 -0.82
C VAL A 169 0.06 -10.05 0.04
N LEU A 170 0.33 -10.15 1.34
CA LEU A 170 0.23 -9.04 2.28
C LEU A 170 1.18 -7.90 1.88
N ARG A 171 2.42 -8.22 1.52
CA ARG A 171 3.41 -7.23 1.07
C ARG A 171 2.95 -6.51 -0.20
N ASP A 172 2.37 -7.22 -1.15
CA ASP A 172 1.89 -6.63 -2.40
C ASP A 172 0.67 -5.72 -2.13
N LYS A 173 -0.25 -6.13 -1.24
CA LYS A 173 -1.39 -5.31 -0.82
C LYS A 173 -1.00 -4.08 0.00
N LEU A 174 0.01 -4.20 0.85
CA LEU A 174 0.59 -3.06 1.57
C LEU A 174 1.24 -2.08 0.60
N THR A 175 1.95 -2.58 -0.41
CA THR A 175 2.53 -1.72 -1.45
C THR A 175 1.42 -0.96 -2.18
N GLU A 176 0.32 -1.62 -2.54
CA GLU A 176 -0.85 -1.00 -3.16
C GLU A 176 -1.50 0.05 -2.24
N ALA A 177 -1.78 -0.30 -0.98
CA ALA A 177 -2.41 0.59 -0.02
C ALA A 177 -1.55 1.83 0.28
N VAL A 178 -0.24 1.64 0.44
CA VAL A 178 0.66 2.76 0.69
C VAL A 178 0.84 3.62 -0.57
N MET A 179 0.89 3.03 -1.77
CA MET A 179 0.89 3.82 -3.01
C MET A 179 -0.41 4.61 -3.21
N ALA A 180 -1.55 4.06 -2.81
CA ALA A 180 -2.82 4.77 -2.81
C ALA A 180 -2.83 5.93 -1.80
N ALA A 181 -2.35 5.69 -0.57
CA ALA A 181 -2.21 6.72 0.46
C ALA A 181 -1.20 7.82 0.08
N ALA A 182 -0.13 7.45 -0.64
CA ALA A 182 0.82 8.39 -1.22
C ALA A 182 0.18 9.26 -2.31
N GLY A 183 -0.65 8.66 -3.17
CA GLY A 183 -1.36 9.36 -4.24
C GLY A 183 -2.38 10.38 -3.70
N THR A 184 -3.10 10.06 -2.63
CA THR A 184 -4.01 11.00 -1.95
C THR A 184 -3.27 12.10 -1.18
N ALA A 185 -2.12 11.80 -0.58
CA ALA A 185 -1.27 12.82 0.06
C ALA A 185 -0.62 13.78 -0.97
N PHE A 186 -0.27 13.28 -2.15
CA PHE A 186 0.32 14.04 -3.25
C PHE A 186 -0.68 14.95 -3.95
N THR A 187 -1.94 14.52 -4.09
CA THR A 187 -3.01 15.29 -4.73
C THR A 187 -3.52 16.44 -3.85
N GLY A 188 -3.11 16.49 -2.58
CA GLY A 188 -3.40 17.63 -1.70
C GLY A 188 -4.88 17.97 -1.64
N GLN A 189 -5.76 16.97 -1.72
CA GLN A 189 -7.19 17.19 -1.68
C GLN A 189 -7.52 17.94 -0.37
N PRO A 190 -7.95 19.20 -0.43
CA PRO A 190 -8.41 19.90 0.75
C PRO A 190 -9.59 19.09 1.30
N ALA A 191 -9.66 18.94 2.62
CA ALA A 191 -10.95 18.68 3.24
C ALA A 191 -11.91 19.72 2.67
N THR A 192 -13.03 19.26 2.09
CA THR A 192 -14.02 20.11 1.43
C THR A 192 -14.48 21.22 2.38
N ASP A 193 -13.87 22.39 2.28
CA ASP A 193 -14.39 23.62 2.87
C ASP A 193 -15.43 24.20 1.92
N ALA A 194 -16.62 24.41 2.47
CA ALA A 194 -17.76 25.05 1.84
C ALA A 194 -17.41 26.49 1.35
N PRO A 195 -18.11 27.00 0.32
CA PRO A 195 -17.65 28.15 -0.44
C PRO A 195 -17.89 29.47 0.30
N ALA A 196 -16.81 30.22 0.56
CA ALA A 196 -16.88 31.64 0.87
C ALA A 196 -16.37 32.44 -0.34
N ALA A 197 -17.22 33.34 -0.82
CA ALA A 197 -17.08 34.10 -2.05
C ALA A 197 -15.96 35.16 -2.02
N VAL A 198 -15.44 35.46 -3.22
CA VAL A 198 -14.42 36.45 -3.63
C VAL A 198 -14.93 37.90 -3.46
N PRO A 199 -14.08 38.98 -3.53
CA PRO A 199 -13.45 39.48 -4.78
C PRO A 199 -11.98 39.98 -4.60
N ALA A 200 -11.01 39.67 -5.48
CA ALA A 200 -10.66 40.32 -6.76
C ALA A 200 -10.21 41.80 -6.68
N ALA A 201 -8.91 42.09 -6.89
CA ALA A 201 -8.41 43.35 -7.48
C ALA A 201 -6.93 43.26 -7.96
N ALA A 202 -6.71 43.72 -9.20
CA ALA A 202 -5.53 44.28 -9.91
C ALA A 202 -4.09 43.81 -9.54
N ALA A 203 -3.31 43.21 -10.44
CA ALA A 203 -2.63 43.79 -11.62
C ALA A 203 -1.63 44.90 -11.26
N GLU A 204 -0.33 44.63 -11.43
CA GLU A 204 0.58 45.54 -12.14
C GLU A 204 1.92 44.89 -12.53
N ASP A 205 2.37 45.36 -13.68
CA ASP A 205 3.49 45.03 -14.54
C ASP A 205 4.85 45.43 -13.94
N SER A 206 5.93 44.71 -14.28
CA SER A 206 7.29 45.27 -14.31
C SER A 206 8.25 44.36 -15.08
N ALA A 207 8.69 44.90 -16.21
CA ALA A 207 9.71 44.40 -17.10
C ALA A 207 11.13 44.57 -16.54
N GLY A 208 12.05 43.76 -17.07
CA GLY A 208 13.47 44.08 -17.16
C GLY A 208 14.39 43.23 -16.28
N GLU A 209 15.20 42.36 -16.89
CA GLU A 209 16.67 42.52 -16.95
C GLU A 209 17.36 41.16 -17.22
N THR A 210 17.87 41.02 -18.44
CA THR A 210 18.84 39.98 -18.83
C THR A 210 20.23 40.27 -18.25
N PRO A 211 20.96 39.24 -17.80
CA PRO A 211 22.31 39.07 -18.34
C PRO A 211 22.73 37.63 -18.68
N VAL A 212 23.35 37.54 -19.86
CA VAL A 212 24.38 36.66 -20.45
C VAL A 212 24.98 35.45 -19.66
N PRO A 213 25.38 34.36 -20.37
CA PRO A 213 25.51 33.01 -19.83
C PRO A 213 26.92 32.65 -19.35
N VAL A 214 27.01 31.80 -18.33
CA VAL A 214 28.27 31.16 -17.89
C VAL A 214 28.35 29.74 -18.45
N THR A 215 29.36 29.52 -19.29
CA THR A 215 29.71 28.25 -19.95
C THR A 215 30.24 27.23 -18.94
N ARG A 216 29.56 26.08 -18.77
CA ARG A 216 30.11 24.88 -18.11
C ARG A 216 30.31 23.76 -19.13
N PRO A 217 31.33 22.89 -18.97
CA PRO A 217 31.75 21.95 -20.00
C PRO A 217 30.72 20.83 -20.25
N ARG A 218 30.52 20.56 -21.54
CA ARG A 218 29.66 19.54 -22.15
C ARG A 218 29.94 18.14 -21.57
N ARG A 219 28.96 17.57 -20.86
CA ARG A 219 28.89 16.13 -20.58
C ARG A 219 28.11 15.45 -21.73
N ARG A 220 28.69 14.39 -22.31
CA ARG A 220 28.12 13.58 -23.40
C ARG A 220 26.67 13.13 -23.08
N PRO A 221 25.70 13.23 -24.02
CA PRO A 221 24.36 12.72 -23.79
C PRO A 221 24.35 11.19 -23.85
N ALA A 222 23.94 10.56 -22.74
CA ALA A 222 23.59 9.15 -22.71
C ALA A 222 22.27 8.95 -23.49
N ARG A 223 22.25 7.97 -24.39
CA ARG A 223 21.07 7.56 -25.17
C ARG A 223 19.91 7.19 -24.23
N LYS A 224 18.76 7.87 -24.37
CA LYS A 224 17.49 7.45 -23.75
C LYS A 224 17.02 6.14 -24.38
N PRO A 225 16.71 5.09 -23.62
CA PRO A 225 15.94 3.96 -24.14
C PRO A 225 14.49 4.40 -24.40
N ALA A 226 13.90 3.91 -25.49
CA ALA A 226 12.54 4.21 -25.93
C ALA A 226 11.52 3.90 -24.83
N ALA A 227 10.59 4.83 -24.58
CA ALA A 227 9.49 4.66 -23.66
C ALA A 227 8.56 3.54 -24.15
N LYS A 228 8.39 2.50 -23.33
CA LYS A 228 7.35 1.48 -23.54
C LYS A 228 5.97 2.12 -23.28
N PRO A 229 4.91 1.70 -23.99
CA PRO A 229 3.57 2.25 -23.78
C PRO A 229 3.15 2.07 -22.32
N ALA A 230 2.62 3.14 -21.72
CA ALA A 230 2.15 3.14 -20.35
C ALA A 230 1.06 2.08 -20.16
N ARG A 231 1.17 1.28 -19.10
CA ARG A 231 0.20 0.24 -18.75
C ARG A 231 -1.13 0.91 -18.42
N LYS A 232 -2.19 0.64 -19.20
CA LYS A 232 -3.55 1.12 -18.94
C LYS A 232 -3.99 0.76 -17.52
N LEU A 233 -4.44 1.76 -16.76
CA LEU A 233 -4.98 1.64 -15.40
C LEU A 233 -6.48 1.32 -15.47
N ARG A 234 -7.09 0.91 -14.35
CA ARG A 234 -8.54 0.62 -14.26
C ARG A 234 -9.41 1.78 -14.77
N GLY A 235 -9.01 3.02 -14.49
CA GLY A 235 -9.73 4.21 -14.94
C GLY A 235 -9.76 4.37 -16.46
N ASP A 236 -8.68 3.97 -17.14
CA ASP A 236 -8.61 4.01 -18.61
C ASP A 236 -9.57 3.00 -19.23
N TYR A 237 -9.66 1.79 -18.65
CA TYR A 237 -10.61 0.78 -19.08
C TYR A 237 -12.08 1.17 -18.83
N LEU A 238 -12.36 1.87 -17.71
CA LEU A 238 -13.70 2.38 -17.44
C LEU A 238 -14.09 3.50 -18.42
N ALA A 239 -13.14 4.37 -18.79
CA ALA A 239 -13.36 5.41 -19.80
C ALA A 239 -13.61 4.80 -21.20
N ASP A 240 -12.81 3.79 -21.58
CA ASP A 240 -12.99 3.04 -22.82
C ASP A 240 -14.37 2.35 -22.86
N ALA A 241 -14.76 1.69 -21.76
CA ALA A 241 -16.07 1.03 -21.64
C ALA A 241 -17.24 2.04 -21.66
N ARG A 242 -17.11 3.20 -21.02
CA ARG A 242 -18.13 4.26 -21.03
C ARG A 242 -18.33 4.82 -22.44
N THR A 243 -17.25 4.99 -23.19
CA THR A 243 -17.30 5.48 -24.58
C THR A 243 -18.02 4.50 -25.50
N ALA A 244 -17.88 3.20 -25.25
CA ALA A 244 -18.49 2.15 -26.06
C ALA A 244 -19.90 1.73 -25.61
N TRP A 245 -20.37 2.21 -24.46
CA TRP A 245 -21.67 1.84 -23.93
C TRP A 245 -22.80 2.69 -24.52
N THR A 246 -23.89 2.03 -24.91
CA THR A 246 -25.13 2.68 -25.34
C THR A 246 -26.32 2.13 -24.54
N PRO A 247 -27.38 2.94 -24.32
CA PRO A 247 -28.59 2.47 -23.63
C PRO A 247 -29.18 1.24 -24.33
N GLY A 248 -29.40 0.17 -23.57
CA GLY A 248 -29.89 -1.13 -24.08
C GLY A 248 -28.83 -2.23 -24.18
N ILE A 249 -27.54 -1.92 -24.02
CA ILE A 249 -26.48 -2.93 -23.88
C ILE A 249 -26.44 -3.42 -22.43
N GLU A 250 -26.57 -4.74 -22.24
CA GLU A 250 -26.36 -5.39 -20.96
C GLU A 250 -24.88 -5.31 -20.55
N ILE A 251 -24.61 -4.60 -19.45
CA ILE A 251 -23.24 -4.43 -18.94
C ILE A 251 -22.84 -5.72 -18.22
N THR A 252 -21.96 -6.50 -18.85
CA THR A 252 -21.41 -7.74 -18.26
C THR A 252 -19.88 -7.76 -18.31
N PRO A 253 -19.19 -8.54 -17.45
CA PRO A 253 -17.74 -8.72 -17.54
C PRO A 253 -17.29 -9.37 -18.87
N ALA A 254 -18.19 -10.07 -19.57
CA ALA A 254 -17.93 -10.60 -20.90
C ALA A 254 -17.97 -9.48 -21.95
N TRP A 255 -18.97 -8.61 -21.86
CA TRP A 255 -19.06 -7.42 -22.72
C TRP A 255 -17.85 -6.49 -22.51
N VAL A 256 -17.46 -6.18 -21.27
CA VAL A 256 -16.27 -5.34 -20.99
C VAL A 256 -14.99 -5.90 -21.63
N ARG A 257 -14.81 -7.22 -21.66
CA ARG A 257 -13.66 -7.86 -22.33
C ARG A 257 -13.73 -7.79 -23.86
N SER A 258 -14.93 -7.66 -24.44
CA SER A 258 -15.08 -7.49 -25.88
C SER A 258 -14.67 -6.08 -26.35
N VAL A 259 -14.95 -5.05 -25.56
CA VAL A 259 -14.54 -3.66 -25.83
C VAL A 259 -13.13 -3.33 -25.33
N CYS A 260 -12.62 -4.05 -24.33
CA CYS A 260 -11.26 -3.89 -23.83
C CYS A 260 -10.50 -5.24 -23.87
N PRO A 261 -9.87 -5.63 -24.99
CA PRO A 261 -9.27 -6.96 -25.14
C PRO A 261 -8.11 -7.26 -24.18
N GLU A 262 -7.41 -6.21 -23.71
CA GLU A 262 -6.23 -6.32 -22.83
C GLU A 262 -6.59 -6.37 -21.33
N ILE A 263 -7.88 -6.30 -20.98
CA ILE A 263 -8.31 -6.25 -19.58
C ILE A 263 -8.28 -7.64 -18.93
N SER A 264 -7.78 -7.71 -17.68
CA SER A 264 -7.80 -8.95 -16.91
C SER A 264 -9.22 -9.35 -16.51
N ARG A 265 -9.48 -10.65 -16.27
CA ARG A 265 -10.79 -11.15 -15.82
C ARG A 265 -11.27 -10.46 -14.54
N GLY A 266 -10.38 -10.28 -13.55
CA GLY A 266 -10.72 -9.60 -12.30
C GLY A 266 -11.03 -8.12 -12.49
N THR A 267 -10.25 -7.43 -13.33
CA THR A 267 -10.48 -6.01 -13.63
C THR A 267 -11.77 -5.80 -14.44
N SER A 268 -12.11 -6.72 -15.35
CA SER A 268 -13.35 -6.63 -16.15
C SER A 268 -14.61 -6.71 -15.32
N LYS A 269 -14.60 -7.49 -14.23
CA LYS A 269 -15.73 -7.54 -13.30
C LYS A 269 -15.90 -6.20 -12.60
N ASN A 270 -14.82 -5.67 -12.04
CA ASN A 270 -14.84 -4.40 -11.31
C ASN A 270 -15.26 -3.22 -12.22
N VAL A 271 -14.83 -3.19 -13.48
CA VAL A 271 -15.26 -2.17 -14.46
C VAL A 271 -16.73 -2.31 -14.82
N ALA A 272 -17.25 -3.54 -14.96
CA ALA A 272 -18.68 -3.76 -15.19
C ALA A 272 -19.52 -3.29 -13.99
N ASP A 273 -19.11 -3.64 -12.77
CA ASP A 273 -19.80 -3.25 -11.53
C ASP A 273 -19.84 -1.72 -11.37
N ASP A 274 -18.73 -1.02 -11.67
CA ASP A 274 -18.66 0.45 -11.63
C ASP A 274 -19.62 1.09 -12.66
N LEU A 275 -19.64 0.58 -13.89
CA LEU A 275 -20.49 1.13 -14.96
C LEU A 275 -21.98 0.86 -14.71
N ILE A 276 -22.34 -0.27 -14.10
CA ILE A 276 -23.70 -0.55 -13.63
C ILE A 276 -24.11 0.44 -12.54
N ALA A 277 -23.22 0.73 -11.59
CA ALA A 277 -23.50 1.70 -10.53
C ALA A 277 -23.68 3.13 -11.06
N GLU A 278 -22.97 3.51 -12.14
CA GLU A 278 -23.14 4.80 -12.83
C GLU A 278 -24.49 4.88 -13.55
N THR A 279 -24.88 3.82 -14.25
CA THR A 279 -26.10 3.78 -15.07
C THR A 279 -27.38 3.58 -14.26
N THR A 280 -27.27 3.01 -13.05
CA THR A 280 -28.40 2.79 -12.14
C THR A 280 -28.67 3.99 -11.21
N ARG A 281 -27.76 4.97 -11.16
CA ARG A 281 -27.93 6.15 -10.30
C ARG A 281 -29.06 7.05 -10.85
N PRO A 282 -30.15 7.30 -10.12
CA PRO A 282 -31.19 8.22 -10.58
C PRO A 282 -30.63 9.64 -10.67
N ALA A 283 -30.89 10.32 -11.79
CA ALA A 283 -30.58 11.73 -11.97
C ALA A 283 -31.34 12.53 -10.91
N ILE A 284 -30.61 13.21 -10.02
CA ILE A 284 -31.21 14.17 -9.08
C ILE A 284 -31.77 15.32 -9.94
N ALA A 285 -33.10 15.41 -10.00
CA ALA A 285 -33.79 16.50 -10.66
C ALA A 285 -33.49 17.82 -9.92
N PRO A 286 -33.27 18.94 -10.65
CA PRO A 286 -33.13 20.24 -10.02
C PRO A 286 -34.45 20.63 -9.34
N VAL A 287 -34.34 21.13 -8.10
CA VAL A 287 -35.45 21.68 -7.32
C VAL A 287 -36.06 22.86 -8.10
N PRO A 288 -37.38 22.88 -8.38
CA PRO A 288 -38.01 24.02 -9.02
C PRO A 288 -38.01 25.21 -8.05
N ALA A 289 -37.48 26.34 -8.51
CA ALA A 289 -37.60 27.63 -7.85
C ALA A 289 -39.03 28.18 -8.02
N ASP A 290 -39.52 28.84 -6.96
CA ASP A 290 -40.67 29.75 -6.87
C ASP A 290 -41.99 29.30 -7.52
N GLN A 291 -42.95 28.93 -6.68
CA GLN A 291 -44.35 29.25 -6.94
C GLN A 291 -44.80 30.38 -6.00
N PRO A 292 -45.37 31.47 -6.52
CA PRO A 292 -45.93 32.53 -5.70
C PRO A 292 -47.19 32.03 -4.99
N VAL A 293 -47.25 32.25 -3.68
CA VAL A 293 -48.44 32.00 -2.85
C VAL A 293 -49.52 32.97 -3.31
N THR A 294 -50.56 32.46 -3.99
CA THR A 294 -51.81 33.17 -4.18
C THR A 294 -52.60 33.12 -2.88
N VAL A 295 -52.81 34.29 -2.29
CA VAL A 295 -53.76 34.51 -1.21
C VAL A 295 -55.15 34.54 -1.85
N ASP A 296 -56.00 33.57 -1.51
CA ASP A 296 -57.44 33.69 -1.76
C ASP A 296 -58.11 34.17 -0.46
N GLU A 297 -58.52 35.43 -0.48
CA GLU A 297 -59.58 35.96 0.36
C GLU A 297 -60.96 35.43 -0.12
N GLU A 298 -61.92 35.48 0.80
CA GLU A 298 -63.39 35.37 0.65
C GLU A 298 -64.12 34.03 0.94
N GLU A 299 -64.61 33.99 2.19
CA GLU A 299 -66.02 33.90 2.60
C GLU A 299 -66.76 32.55 2.75
N ALA A 300 -67.20 32.34 4.00
CA ALA A 300 -68.60 32.13 4.43
C ALA A 300 -68.83 30.88 5.31
N ALA A 301 -68.80 31.10 6.64
CA ALA A 301 -69.81 30.64 7.61
C ALA A 301 -69.57 31.32 8.97
#